data_AF-A0A3D0R2B5-F1
#
_entry.id   AF-A0A3D0R2B5-F1
#
_cell.length_a   1.000
_cell.length_b   1.000
_cell.length_c   1.000
_cell.angle_alpha   90.00
_cell.angle_beta   90.00
_cell.angle_gamma   90.00
#
_symmetry.space_group_name_H-M   'P 1'
#
loop_
_entity.id
_entity.type
_entity.pdbx_description
1 polymer ?
#
loop_
_entity_poly.entity_id
_entity_poly.type
_entity_poly.pdbx_seq_one_letter_code
_entity_poly.pdbx_strand_id
1 'polypeptide(L)'
;MTALVYENAAPLPVAAFANDIETAGRVDFGLRRFLASDAVTADLYDDLETVLGEDAARLSPEDSAAISDRLRNVAPTLKDVVGRLLTPYPPQMDAVMERSSEVPGPDDTHGHLVRFASSILTVLDLMGELAELREDAPS
;
A
#
# COMPACT_ATOMS: atom_id res chain seq x y z
N MET A 1 12.92 42.24 -39.54
CA MET A 1 12.95 40.77 -39.49
C MET A 1 12.81 40.37 -38.03
N THR A 2 11.81 39.55 -37.74
CA THR A 2 11.01 39.45 -36.50
C THR A 2 11.79 38.96 -35.28
N ALA A 3 11.71 39.70 -34.18
CA ALA A 3 12.06 39.21 -32.84
C ALA A 3 10.93 38.30 -32.35
N LEU A 4 11.23 37.02 -32.12
CA LEU A 4 10.32 36.09 -31.47
C LEU A 4 10.08 36.58 -30.04
N VAL A 5 8.87 37.08 -29.80
CA VAL A 5 8.35 37.32 -28.46
C VAL A 5 8.23 35.96 -27.80
N TYR A 6 9.12 35.68 -26.84
CA TYR A 6 8.99 34.53 -25.97
C TYR A 6 7.75 34.80 -25.11
N GLU A 7 6.65 34.14 -25.46
CA GLU A 7 5.40 34.17 -24.71
C GLU A 7 5.73 33.69 -23.29
N ASN A 8 5.55 34.60 -22.33
CA ASN A 8 5.88 34.41 -20.93
C ASN A 8 4.89 33.37 -20.39
N ALA A 9 5.23 32.08 -20.50
CA ALA A 9 4.50 31.02 -19.84
C ALA A 9 4.53 31.37 -18.35
N ALA A 10 3.38 31.82 -17.82
CA ALA A 10 3.25 32.09 -16.40
C ALA A 10 3.79 30.88 -15.65
N PRO A 11 4.72 31.05 -14.70
CA PRO A 11 5.16 29.93 -13.89
C PRO A 11 3.91 29.29 -13.30
N LEU A 12 3.77 27.98 -13.46
CA LEU A 12 2.69 27.23 -12.82
C LEU A 12 2.63 27.68 -11.35
N PRO A 13 1.43 27.90 -10.77
CA PRO A 13 1.26 28.49 -9.45
C PRO A 13 1.68 27.56 -8.30
N VAL A 14 2.67 26.69 -8.52
CA VAL A 14 3.31 25.82 -7.53
C VAL A 14 3.81 26.62 -6.33
N ALA A 15 4.25 27.86 -6.54
CA ALA A 15 4.69 28.75 -5.47
C ALA A 15 3.55 29.28 -4.57
N ALA A 16 2.30 29.36 -5.07
CA ALA A 16 1.16 29.83 -4.27
C ALA A 16 0.68 28.76 -3.28
N PHE A 17 0.83 27.48 -3.63
CA PHE A 17 0.55 26.34 -2.76
C PHE A 17 1.59 26.16 -1.63
N ALA A 18 2.80 26.73 -1.78
CA ALA A 18 3.89 26.53 -0.84
C ALA A 18 3.73 27.28 0.49
N ASN A 19 2.88 28.33 0.54
CA ASN A 19 2.68 29.15 1.75
C ASN A 19 1.31 28.95 2.42
N ASP A 20 0.44 28.14 1.82
CA ASP A 20 -0.87 27.79 2.40
C ASP A 20 -0.81 26.39 2.99
N ILE A 21 -0.62 26.33 4.31
CA ILE A 21 -0.50 25.09 5.08
C ILE A 21 -1.78 24.24 4.95
N GLU A 22 -2.96 24.86 4.87
CA GLU A 22 -4.23 24.16 4.71
C GLU A 22 -4.30 23.49 3.35
N THR A 23 -3.95 24.22 2.29
CA THR A 23 -3.96 23.66 0.94
C THR A 23 -2.85 22.62 0.73
N ALA A 24 -1.65 22.84 1.28
CA ALA A 24 -0.58 21.85 1.27
C ALA A 24 -0.99 20.56 2.01
N GLY A 25 -1.68 20.69 3.16
CA GLY A 25 -2.22 19.55 3.91
C GLY A 25 -3.26 18.75 3.12
N ARG A 26 -4.18 19.42 2.40
CA ARG A 26 -5.17 18.76 1.54
C ARG A 26 -4.53 18.02 0.37
N VAL A 27 -3.52 18.62 -0.26
CA VAL A 27 -2.79 18.00 -1.38
C VAL A 27 -2.00 16.78 -0.91
N ASP A 28 -1.28 16.88 0.21
CA ASP A 28 -0.58 15.75 0.83
C ASP A 28 -1.55 14.62 1.19
N PHE A 29 -2.68 14.93 1.82
CA PHE A 29 -3.71 13.94 2.14
C PHE A 29 -4.26 13.24 0.88
N GLY A 30 -4.57 14.00 -0.17
CA GLY A 30 -5.05 13.46 -1.44
C GLY A 30 -4.03 12.53 -2.12
N LEU A 31 -2.76 12.92 -2.14
CA LEU A 31 -1.65 12.10 -2.66
C LEU A 31 -1.49 10.81 -1.88
N ARG A 32 -1.54 10.89 -0.54
CA ARG A 32 -1.44 9.70 0.32
C ARG A 32 -2.58 8.72 0.08
N ARG A 33 -3.81 9.23 0.01
CA ARG A 33 -4.99 8.42 -0.30
C ARG A 33 -4.89 7.75 -1.67
N PHE A 34 -4.42 8.50 -2.67
CA PHE A 34 -4.21 7.96 -4.01
C PHE A 34 -3.17 6.83 -4.02
N LEU A 35 -2.03 7.02 -3.36
CA LEU A 35 -1.00 5.99 -3.23
C LEU A 35 -1.52 4.76 -2.48
N ALA A 36 -2.29 4.95 -1.40
CA ALA A 36 -2.92 3.85 -0.69
C ALA A 36 -3.87 3.06 -1.59
N SER A 37 -4.72 3.74 -2.39
CA SER A 37 -5.65 3.06 -3.29
C SER A 37 -4.99 2.27 -4.44
N ASP A 38 -3.75 2.61 -4.79
CA ASP A 38 -2.98 1.90 -5.81
C ASP A 38 -2.43 0.55 -5.29
N ALA A 39 -2.03 0.49 -4.02
CA ALA A 39 -1.53 -0.74 -3.39
C ALA A 39 -2.62 -1.57 -2.69
N VAL A 40 -3.65 -0.92 -2.15
CA VAL A 40 -4.70 -1.53 -1.33
C VAL A 40 -5.96 -1.67 -2.18
N THR A 41 -5.98 -2.72 -3.00
CA THR A 41 -7.06 -3.00 -3.95
C THR A 41 -8.11 -3.92 -3.35
N ALA A 42 -9.30 -3.98 -3.98
CA ALA A 42 -10.34 -4.94 -3.59
C ALA A 42 -9.85 -6.39 -3.72
N ASP A 43 -9.15 -6.71 -4.82
CA ASP A 43 -8.57 -8.02 -5.07
C ASP A 43 -7.61 -8.47 -3.95
N LEU A 44 -6.85 -7.53 -3.36
CA LEU A 44 -6.00 -7.85 -2.20
C LEU A 44 -6.83 -8.28 -1.00
N TYR A 45 -7.93 -7.58 -0.70
CA TYR A 45 -8.81 -7.97 0.40
C TYR A 45 -9.54 -9.28 0.13
N ASP A 46 -9.97 -9.52 -1.10
CA ASP A 46 -10.59 -10.79 -1.49
C ASP A 46 -9.61 -11.96 -1.30
N ASP A 47 -8.34 -11.78 -1.68
CA ASP A 47 -7.28 -12.77 -1.45
C ASP A 47 -7.02 -13.00 0.04
N LEU A 48 -7.01 -11.94 0.86
CA LEU A 48 -6.85 -12.04 2.31
C LEU A 48 -8.03 -12.74 2.98
N GLU A 49 -9.27 -12.41 2.60
CA GLU A 49 -10.48 -13.06 3.09
C GLU A 49 -10.50 -14.53 2.71
N THR A 50 -10.08 -14.86 1.49
CA THR A 50 -9.98 -16.24 1.02
C THR A 50 -9.00 -17.06 1.88
N VAL A 51 -7.90 -16.46 2.35
CA VAL A 51 -6.84 -17.15 3.11
C VAL A 51 -7.06 -17.12 4.63
N LEU A 52 -7.65 -16.04 5.16
CA LEU A 52 -7.77 -15.80 6.61
C LEU A 52 -9.21 -15.89 7.12
N GLY A 53 -10.19 -15.89 6.21
CA GLY A 53 -11.60 -15.94 6.52
C GLY A 53 -12.10 -17.34 6.87
N GLU A 54 -13.41 -17.45 7.02
CA GLU A 54 -14.07 -18.65 7.54
C GLU A 54 -13.88 -19.89 6.65
N ASP A 55 -13.70 -19.69 5.35
CA ASP A 55 -13.55 -20.75 4.35
C ASP A 55 -12.08 -21.16 4.08
N ALA A 56 -11.11 -20.60 4.80
CA ALA A 56 -9.68 -20.85 4.59
C ALA A 56 -9.29 -22.34 4.60
N ALA A 57 -9.96 -23.16 5.42
CA ALA A 57 -9.71 -24.59 5.53
C ALA A 57 -10.07 -25.40 4.26
N ARG A 58 -10.78 -24.78 3.30
CA ARG A 58 -11.21 -25.43 2.05
C ARG A 58 -10.31 -25.11 0.86
N LEU A 59 -9.27 -24.32 1.06
CA LEU A 59 -8.40 -23.92 -0.04
C LEU A 59 -7.68 -25.10 -0.66
N SER A 60 -7.78 -25.25 -1.97
CA SER A 60 -6.99 -26.25 -2.68
C SER A 60 -5.51 -25.84 -2.70
N PRO A 61 -4.57 -26.80 -2.88
CA PRO A 61 -3.17 -26.46 -3.05
C PRO A 61 -2.89 -25.57 -4.28
N GLU A 62 -3.67 -25.73 -5.35
CA GLU A 62 -3.55 -24.92 -6.58
C GLU A 62 -3.98 -23.48 -6.32
N ASP A 63 -5.13 -23.29 -5.66
CA ASP A 63 -5.61 -21.96 -5.26
C ASP A 63 -4.65 -21.30 -4.27
N SER A 64 -4.09 -22.08 -3.33
CA SER A 64 -3.08 -21.59 -2.38
C SER A 64 -1.85 -21.05 -3.09
N ALA A 65 -1.33 -21.77 -4.09
CA ALA A 65 -0.20 -21.32 -4.88
C ALA A 65 -0.54 -20.06 -5.69
N ALA A 66 -1.71 -20.03 -6.33
CA ALA A 66 -2.16 -18.89 -7.12
C ALA A 66 -2.32 -17.61 -6.28
N ILE A 67 -2.90 -17.71 -5.07
CA ILE A 67 -3.00 -16.57 -4.15
C ILE A 67 -1.62 -16.17 -3.64
N SER A 68 -0.77 -17.13 -3.28
CA SER A 68 0.60 -16.84 -2.82
C SER A 68 1.38 -16.02 -3.85
N ASP A 69 1.27 -16.37 -5.13
CA ASP A 69 1.92 -15.62 -6.22
C ASP A 69 1.33 -14.21 -6.39
N ARG A 70 0.01 -14.04 -6.26
CA ARG A 70 -0.61 -12.71 -6.27
C ARG A 70 -0.14 -11.84 -5.11
N LEU A 71 -0.13 -12.37 -3.88
CA LEU A 71 0.37 -11.65 -2.71
C LEU A 71 1.86 -11.30 -2.85
N ARG A 72 2.67 -12.20 -3.42
CA ARG A 72 4.09 -11.93 -3.72
C ARG A 72 4.25 -10.78 -4.72
N ASN A 73 3.38 -10.68 -5.71
CA ASN A 73 3.40 -9.58 -6.69
C ASN A 73 2.96 -8.25 -6.08
N VAL A 74 2.08 -8.27 -5.07
CA VAL A 74 1.63 -7.06 -4.35
C VAL A 74 2.69 -6.54 -3.37
N ALA A 75 3.47 -7.42 -2.73
CA ALA A 75 4.39 -7.05 -1.66
C ALA A 75 5.37 -5.89 -2.00
N PRO A 76 6.00 -5.82 -3.19
CA PRO A 76 6.86 -4.69 -3.56
C PRO A 76 6.08 -3.37 -3.67
N THR A 77 4.90 -3.37 -4.28
CA THR A 77 4.04 -2.18 -4.38
C THR A 77 3.61 -1.70 -3.01
N LEU A 78 3.22 -2.64 -2.12
CA LEU A 78 2.88 -2.33 -0.74
C LEU A 78 4.06 -1.73 0.03
N LYS A 79 5.27 -2.29 -0.10
CA LYS A 79 6.50 -1.73 0.48
C LYS A 79 6.70 -0.27 0.09
N ASP A 80 6.54 -0.02 -1.19
CA ASP A 80 6.72 1.28 -1.82
C ASP A 80 5.72 2.31 -1.29
N VAL A 81 4.47 1.92 -1.13
CA VAL A 81 3.42 2.77 -0.57
C VAL A 81 3.66 3.01 0.92
N VAL A 82 3.92 1.95 1.69
CA VAL A 82 4.24 2.03 3.13
C VAL A 82 5.42 2.98 3.39
N GLY A 83 6.50 2.87 2.62
CA GLY A 83 7.67 3.75 2.75
C GLY A 83 7.40 5.22 2.44
N ARG A 84 6.35 5.53 1.68
CA ARG A 84 5.92 6.90 1.39
C ARG A 84 4.90 7.43 2.42
N LEU A 85 4.08 6.55 2.97
CA LEU A 85 2.97 6.93 3.86
C LEU A 85 3.38 6.96 5.33
N LEU A 86 4.23 6.02 5.76
CA LEU A 86 4.52 5.76 7.16
C LEU A 86 5.96 6.19 7.51
N THR A 87 6.08 7.03 8.53
CA THR A 87 7.36 7.45 9.10
C THR A 87 7.24 7.45 10.63
N PRO A 88 8.04 6.64 11.35
CA PRO A 88 9.08 5.76 10.84
C PRO A 88 8.53 4.57 10.03
N TYR A 89 9.38 3.99 9.16
CA TYR A 89 9.03 2.79 8.38
C TYR A 89 8.77 1.60 9.32
N PRO A 90 7.63 0.90 9.17
CA PRO A 90 7.26 -0.16 10.09
C PRO A 90 8.09 -1.44 9.86
N PRO A 91 8.68 -2.04 10.91
CA PRO A 91 9.42 -3.31 10.79
C PRO A 91 8.54 -4.48 10.34
N GLN A 92 7.21 -4.38 10.47
CA GLN A 92 6.25 -5.37 9.99
C GLN A 92 6.36 -5.59 8.48
N MET A 93 6.75 -4.55 7.72
CA MET A 93 6.92 -4.66 6.28
C MET A 93 8.15 -5.51 5.91
N ASP A 94 9.19 -5.58 6.77
CA ASP A 94 10.32 -6.49 6.55
C ASP A 94 9.87 -7.95 6.61
N ALA A 95 8.94 -8.26 7.49
CA ALA A 95 8.36 -9.59 7.65
C ALA A 95 7.49 -10.00 6.44
N VAL A 96 6.87 -9.04 5.77
CA VAL A 96 6.15 -9.26 4.49
C VAL A 96 7.15 -9.54 3.37
N MET A 97 8.25 -8.80 3.31
CA MET A 97 9.29 -9.00 2.28
C MET A 97 10.08 -10.30 2.46
N GLU A 98 10.36 -10.70 3.70
CA GLU A 98 10.98 -11.99 3.99
C GLU A 98 10.11 -13.12 3.46
N ARG A 99 8.83 -13.14 3.85
CA ARG A 99 7.88 -14.18 3.43
C ARG A 99 7.62 -14.20 1.94
N SER A 100 7.57 -13.04 1.28
CA SER A 100 7.39 -12.99 -0.17
C SER A 100 8.55 -13.64 -0.93
N SER A 101 9.75 -13.71 -0.34
CA SER A 101 10.93 -14.35 -0.94
C SER A 101 11.03 -15.86 -0.67
N GLU A 102 10.25 -16.39 0.27
CA GLU A 102 10.27 -17.81 0.61
C GLU A 102 9.58 -18.65 -0.47
N VAL A 103 10.08 -19.87 -0.65
CA VAL A 103 9.47 -20.90 -1.49
C VAL A 103 9.14 -22.09 -0.59
N PRO A 104 7.90 -22.18 -0.06
CA PRO A 104 7.53 -23.25 0.85
C PRO A 104 7.52 -24.61 0.13
N GLY A 105 7.84 -25.67 0.88
CA GLY A 105 7.62 -27.04 0.42
C GLY A 105 6.13 -27.38 0.36
N PRO A 106 5.73 -28.42 -0.40
CA PRO A 106 4.32 -28.75 -0.65
C PRO A 106 3.49 -28.99 0.63
N ASP A 107 4.13 -29.50 1.69
CA ASP A 107 3.47 -29.80 2.96
C ASP A 107 3.28 -28.55 3.86
N ASP A 108 3.99 -27.45 3.61
CA ASP A 108 3.90 -26.20 4.41
C ASP A 108 3.33 -25.02 3.60
N THR A 109 2.91 -25.24 2.34
CA THR A 109 2.37 -24.19 1.44
C THR A 109 1.24 -23.41 2.10
N HIS A 110 0.27 -24.10 2.70
CA HIS A 110 -0.87 -23.46 3.34
C HIS A 110 -0.47 -22.70 4.61
N GLY A 111 0.37 -23.30 5.46
CA GLY A 111 0.86 -22.66 6.68
C GLY A 111 1.69 -21.40 6.39
N HIS A 112 2.56 -21.46 5.37
CA HIS A 112 3.29 -20.31 4.87
C HIS A 112 2.35 -19.22 4.32
N LEU A 113 1.37 -19.59 3.49
CA LEU A 113 0.40 -18.65 2.92
C LEU A 113 -0.37 -17.90 3.99
N VAL A 114 -0.87 -18.60 5.02
CA VAL A 114 -1.58 -17.97 6.15
C VAL A 114 -0.67 -16.97 6.86
N ARG A 115 0.58 -17.35 7.18
CA ARG A 115 1.55 -16.44 7.83
C ARG A 115 1.85 -15.22 6.95
N PHE A 116 1.94 -15.41 5.65
CA PHE A 116 2.20 -14.34 4.69
C PHE A 116 1.02 -13.36 4.62
N ALA A 117 -0.20 -13.86 4.43
CA ALA A 117 -1.42 -13.08 4.43
C ALA A 117 -1.62 -12.31 5.76
N SER A 118 -1.40 -12.95 6.91
CA SER A 118 -1.49 -12.26 8.21
C SER A 118 -0.48 -11.12 8.36
N SER A 119 0.71 -11.27 7.78
CA SER A 119 1.73 -10.21 7.81
C SER A 119 1.32 -9.01 6.97
N ILE A 120 0.70 -9.25 5.81
CA ILE A 120 0.13 -8.19 4.97
C ILE A 120 -1.01 -7.49 5.72
N LEU A 121 -1.95 -8.25 6.29
CA LEU A 121 -3.07 -7.68 7.06
C LEU A 121 -2.58 -6.79 8.20
N THR A 122 -1.56 -7.22 8.94
CA THR A 122 -0.94 -6.41 10.01
C THR A 122 -0.43 -5.06 9.50
N VAL A 123 0.16 -5.02 8.29
CA VAL A 123 0.63 -3.77 7.69
C VAL A 123 -0.54 -2.88 7.26
N LEU A 124 -1.61 -3.48 6.72
CA LEU A 124 -2.83 -2.76 6.35
C LEU A 124 -3.54 -2.16 7.58
N ASP A 125 -3.61 -2.89 8.69
CA ASP A 125 -4.18 -2.39 9.95
C ASP A 125 -3.39 -1.18 10.47
N LEU A 126 -2.04 -1.24 10.43
CA LEU A 126 -1.19 -0.10 10.79
C LEU A 126 -1.43 1.12 9.89
N MET A 127 -1.68 0.90 8.60
CA MET A 127 -2.04 1.98 7.68
C MET A 127 -3.42 2.57 8.00
N GLY A 128 -4.38 1.73 8.40
CA GLY A 128 -5.73 2.12 8.82
C GLY A 128 -5.75 2.93 10.12
N GLU A 129 -5.10 2.44 11.18
CA GLU A 129 -5.01 3.14 12.48
C GLU A 129 -4.42 4.55 12.34
N LEU A 130 -3.43 4.72 11.46
CA LEU A 130 -2.79 6.02 11.22
C LEU A 130 -3.64 6.96 10.37
N ALA A 131 -4.58 6.43 9.58
CA ALA A 131 -5.57 7.24 8.89
C ALA A 131 -6.61 7.79 9.89
N GLU A 132 -7.12 6.93 10.77
CA GLU A 132 -8.13 7.30 11.78
C GLU A 132 -7.60 8.33 12.78
N LEU A 133 -6.38 8.15 13.31
CA LEU A 133 -5.75 9.10 14.24
C LEU A 133 -5.54 10.51 13.65
N ARG A 134 -5.58 10.66 12.32
CA ARG A 134 -5.43 11.94 11.63
C ARG A 134 -6.75 12.64 11.34
N GLU A 135 -7.85 11.90 11.27
CA GLU A 135 -9.19 12.48 11.10
C GLU A 135 -9.67 13.18 12.40
N ASP A 136 -9.17 12.73 13.57
CA ASP A 136 -9.50 13.28 14.89
C ASP A 136 -8.60 14.46 15.34
N ALA A 137 -7.57 14.81 14.58
CA ALA A 137 -6.70 15.96 14.92
C ALA A 137 -7.37 17.28 14.51
N PRO A 138 -7.58 18.25 15.43
CA PRO A 138 -8.17 19.53 15.06
C PRO A 138 -7.23 20.32 14.13
N SER A 139 -7.79 20.79 13.02
CA SER A 139 -7.14 21.68 12.03
C SER A 139 -6.59 22.95 12.64
#